data_AF-A0A8T7FMI4-F1
#
_entry.id   AF-A0A8T7FMI4-F1
#
_cell.length_a   1.000
_cell.length_b   1.000
_cell.length_c   1.000
_cell.angle_alpha   90.00
_cell.angle_beta   90.00
_cell.angle_gamma   90.00
#
_symmetry.space_group_name_H-M   'P 1'
#
loop_
_entity.id
_entity.type
_entity.pdbx_description
1 polymer ?
#
loop_
_entity_poly.entity_id
_entity_poly.type
_entity_poly.pdbx_seq_one_letter_code
_entity_poly.pdbx_strand_id
1 'polypeptide(L)'
;MKPKFFKPFWFLLTVLIIVSLACSGGTPPVEPVTPVTPNDTPTGDLPSGARANLISATVQILGLFNQNGELVPGYVGSGTILTPTGLILTNAHVASPASQGDAENEPDALGVSIIVSEDKPAVPSYMAQVLAVDGFLDLAVLQITSTVNGTAVDPNSLNLPYVAMGNSDNIHVGDSINIFGFPSIGGNTITFTKGTRLRVLLGRPNRRPRPDQDRCDHLRRQLRRACGG
;
A
#
# COMPACT_ATOMS: atom_id res chain seq x y z
N MET A 1 -40.33 51.80 -56.59
CA MET A 1 -39.72 51.85 -57.95
C MET A 1 -38.50 50.94 -58.01
N LYS A 2 -38.15 50.43 -59.20
CA LYS A 2 -36.82 49.90 -59.62
C LYS A 2 -36.26 50.87 -60.70
N PRO A 3 -35.04 50.72 -61.30
CA PRO A 3 -33.85 49.93 -60.95
C PRO A 3 -32.83 50.85 -60.21
N LYS A 4 -31.48 50.80 -60.22
CA LYS A 4 -30.36 50.09 -60.92
C LYS A 4 -29.30 49.68 -59.86
N PHE A 5 -28.42 48.68 -60.00
CA PHE A 5 -27.72 48.00 -61.12
C PHE A 5 -26.38 48.64 -61.51
N PHE A 6 -25.25 48.14 -60.95
CA PHE A 6 -24.01 47.76 -61.66
C PHE A 6 -23.03 47.00 -60.73
N LYS A 7 -22.29 46.04 -61.29
CA LYS A 7 -21.07 45.33 -60.81
C LYS A 7 -20.11 45.25 -62.05
N PRO A 8 -18.86 44.73 -62.02
CA PRO A 8 -18.06 44.09 -60.95
C PRO A 8 -16.58 44.61 -60.92
N PHE A 9 -15.67 43.82 -60.30
CA PHE A 9 -14.46 43.25 -60.94
C PHE A 9 -13.12 43.46 -60.20
N TRP A 10 -12.45 42.35 -59.86
CA TRP A 10 -11.07 42.20 -59.33
C TRP A 10 -10.68 43.00 -58.06
N PHE A 11 -9.71 42.58 -57.23
CA PHE A 11 -8.80 41.41 -57.30
C PHE A 11 -8.81 40.65 -55.95
N LEU A 12 -8.46 39.37 -55.99
CA LEU A 12 -8.34 38.49 -54.81
C LEU A 12 -6.84 38.19 -54.57
N LEU A 13 -6.25 38.64 -53.45
CA LEU A 13 -5.04 38.03 -52.86
C LEU A 13 -4.75 38.56 -51.44
N THR A 14 -4.47 37.61 -50.52
CA THR A 14 -3.51 37.62 -49.37
C THR A 14 -2.94 38.95 -48.84
N VAL A 15 -2.75 39.18 -47.53
CA VAL A 15 -2.14 38.32 -46.47
C VAL A 15 -2.74 38.67 -45.09
N LEU A 16 -2.73 37.73 -44.13
CA LEU A 16 -3.21 37.93 -42.74
C LEU A 16 -2.04 37.98 -41.73
N ILE A 17 -1.83 39.14 -41.11
CA ILE A 17 -0.69 39.57 -40.27
C ILE A 17 -1.25 40.67 -39.33
N ILE A 18 -1.04 40.74 -38.00
CA ILE A 18 -0.36 39.91 -36.96
C ILE A 18 -1.26 39.95 -35.70
N VAL A 19 -1.14 38.97 -34.80
CA VAL A 19 -1.87 38.91 -33.51
C VAL A 19 -0.92 39.06 -32.31
N SER A 20 -1.40 39.76 -31.27
CA SER A 20 -0.91 39.84 -29.88
C SER A 20 0.55 40.27 -29.60
N LEU A 21 0.68 41.31 -28.78
CA LEU A 21 1.84 41.58 -27.94
C LEU A 21 1.40 41.55 -26.47
N ALA A 22 2.36 41.35 -25.55
CA ALA A 22 2.19 41.15 -24.10
C ALA A 22 1.51 39.81 -23.69
N CYS A 23 1.82 39.21 -22.53
CA CYS A 23 2.72 39.65 -21.45
C CYS A 23 3.57 38.50 -20.90
N SER A 24 4.73 38.82 -20.30
CA SER A 24 5.72 37.83 -19.84
C SER A 24 5.38 37.25 -18.46
N GLY A 25 5.19 35.93 -18.39
CA GLY A 25 5.14 35.17 -17.13
C GLY A 25 6.08 33.97 -17.21
N GLY A 26 7.27 34.08 -16.60
CA GLY A 26 8.26 33.01 -16.61
C GLY A 26 7.94 31.91 -15.61
N THR A 27 7.24 30.85 -16.03
CA THR A 27 7.18 29.60 -15.27
C THR A 27 8.58 28.97 -15.22
N PRO A 28 9.03 28.42 -14.06
CA PRO A 28 10.24 27.61 -14.04
C PRO A 28 10.07 26.39 -14.97
N PRO A 29 11.16 25.85 -15.54
CA PRO A 29 11.07 24.62 -16.33
C PRO A 29 10.48 23.49 -15.49
N VAL A 30 9.32 22.99 -15.90
CA VAL A 30 8.82 21.71 -15.39
C VAL A 30 9.67 20.63 -16.04
N GLU A 31 10.65 20.10 -15.29
CA GLU A 31 11.39 18.93 -15.72
C GLU A 31 10.39 17.79 -16.01
N PRO A 32 10.53 17.05 -17.12
CA PRO A 32 9.66 15.92 -17.39
C PRO A 32 9.79 14.88 -16.28
N VAL A 33 8.76 14.77 -15.43
CA VAL A 33 8.64 13.73 -14.41
C VAL A 33 8.56 12.40 -15.15
N THR A 34 9.73 11.80 -15.36
CA THR A 34 9.88 10.58 -16.14
C THR A 34 9.14 9.47 -15.40
N PRO A 35 8.16 8.79 -16.03
CA PRO A 35 7.42 7.73 -15.36
C PRO A 35 8.39 6.64 -14.90
N VAL A 36 8.57 6.52 -13.58
CA VAL A 36 9.31 5.42 -12.96
C VAL A 36 8.51 4.14 -13.11
N THR A 37 8.64 3.54 -14.29
CA THR A 37 8.19 2.18 -14.58
C THR A 37 8.91 1.25 -13.61
N PRO A 38 8.21 0.43 -12.80
CA PRO A 38 8.85 -0.55 -11.94
C PRO A 38 9.68 -1.52 -12.77
N ASN A 39 11.00 -1.47 -12.61
CA ASN A 39 11.89 -2.51 -13.12
C ASN A 39 11.84 -3.68 -12.14
N ASP A 40 10.93 -4.63 -12.37
CA ASP A 40 10.73 -5.85 -11.58
C ASP A 40 11.90 -6.87 -11.72
N THR A 41 13.14 -6.40 -11.84
CA THR A 41 14.36 -7.21 -11.94
C THR A 41 15.03 -7.31 -10.56
N PRO A 42 15.11 -8.50 -9.92
CA PRO A 42 15.67 -8.64 -8.57
C PRO A 42 17.20 -8.45 -8.51
N THR A 43 17.68 -7.21 -8.46
CA THR A 43 19.08 -6.91 -8.12
C THR A 43 19.37 -7.31 -6.67
N GLY A 44 20.39 -8.13 -6.44
CA GLY A 44 20.60 -8.89 -5.20
C GLY A 44 20.87 -8.10 -3.90
N ASP A 45 20.94 -6.78 -3.96
CA ASP A 45 20.93 -5.87 -2.81
C ASP A 45 19.89 -4.76 -3.03
N LEU A 46 19.08 -4.50 -1.99
CA LEU A 46 18.09 -3.42 -2.00
C LEU A 46 18.80 -2.07 -1.87
N PRO A 47 18.54 -1.09 -2.75
CA PRO A 47 19.00 0.29 -2.57
C PRO A 47 18.55 0.85 -1.22
N SER A 48 19.36 1.70 -0.59
CA SER A 48 19.07 2.27 0.73
C SER A 48 17.70 2.98 0.80
N GLY A 49 17.33 3.74 -0.22
CA GLY A 49 16.01 4.37 -0.32
C GLY A 49 14.84 3.37 -0.42
N ALA A 50 15.04 2.25 -1.12
CA ALA A 50 14.04 1.18 -1.18
C ALA A 50 13.88 0.49 0.18
N ARG A 51 14.99 0.25 0.89
CA ARG A 51 14.97 -0.29 2.27
C ARG A 51 14.25 0.65 3.24
N ALA A 52 14.53 1.96 3.17
CA ALA A 52 13.87 2.96 4.00
C ALA A 52 12.35 3.06 3.72
N ASN A 53 11.93 2.94 2.46
CA ASN A 53 10.50 2.87 2.11
C ASN A 53 9.84 1.58 2.65
N LEU A 54 10.49 0.42 2.49
CA LEU A 54 10.00 -0.85 3.04
C LEU A 54 9.87 -0.80 4.58
N ILE A 55 10.81 -0.17 5.27
CA ILE A 55 10.76 0.03 6.72
C ILE A 55 9.62 0.98 7.09
N SER A 56 9.52 2.17 6.48
CA SER A 56 8.46 3.14 6.83
C SER A 56 7.04 2.68 6.47
N ALA A 57 6.88 1.83 5.45
CA ALA A 57 5.62 1.15 5.13
C ALA A 57 5.32 -0.08 6.01
N THR A 58 6.26 -0.52 6.86
CA THR A 58 6.03 -1.61 7.83
C THR A 58 5.45 -1.03 9.11
N VAL A 59 4.35 -1.63 9.58
CA VAL A 59 3.66 -1.23 10.81
C VAL A 59 3.66 -2.34 11.86
N GLN A 60 3.66 -1.94 13.12
CA GLN A 60 3.35 -2.82 14.25
C GLN A 60 1.84 -2.74 14.50
N ILE A 61 1.19 -3.89 14.66
CA ILE A 61 -0.23 -4.02 14.96
C ILE A 61 -0.38 -4.50 16.40
N LEU A 62 -1.31 -3.92 17.14
CA LEU A 62 -1.60 -4.23 18.53
C LEU A 62 -3.04 -4.77 18.64
N GLY A 63 -3.19 -6.00 19.13
CA GLY A 63 -4.50 -6.52 19.55
C GLY A 63 -4.85 -5.91 20.91
N LEU A 64 -5.82 -4.99 20.94
CA LEU A 64 -6.23 -4.27 22.13
C LEU A 64 -7.48 -4.92 22.74
N PHE A 65 -7.47 -5.10 24.07
CA PHE A 65 -8.55 -5.68 24.84
C PHE A 65 -9.06 -4.68 25.88
N ASN A 66 -10.37 -4.64 26.08
CA ASN A 66 -11.04 -3.72 26.99
C ASN A 66 -10.96 -4.23 28.44
N GLN A 67 -10.07 -3.62 29.23
CA GLN A 67 -9.93 -3.88 30.65
C GLN A 67 -10.50 -2.70 31.44
N ASN A 68 -11.68 -2.88 32.03
CA ASN A 68 -12.38 -1.88 32.85
C ASN A 68 -12.66 -0.53 32.14
N GLY A 69 -12.73 -0.51 30.81
CA GLY A 69 -12.93 0.70 30.00
C GLY A 69 -11.65 1.26 29.36
N GLU A 70 -10.48 0.67 29.64
CA GLU A 70 -9.20 1.02 29.03
C GLU A 70 -8.78 -0.03 27.99
N LEU A 71 -8.28 0.39 26.83
CA LEU A 71 -7.79 -0.50 25.78
C LEU A 71 -6.32 -0.87 26.01
N VAL A 72 -6.08 -2.09 26.48
CA VAL A 72 -4.75 -2.60 26.86
C VAL A 72 -4.25 -3.58 25.78
N PRO A 73 -3.00 -3.47 25.29
CA PRO A 73 -2.47 -4.41 24.31
C PRO A 73 -2.24 -5.80 24.92
N GLY A 74 -2.90 -6.82 24.38
CA GLY A 74 -2.73 -8.23 24.76
C GLY A 74 -1.69 -8.96 23.91
N TYR A 75 -1.58 -8.61 22.62
CA TYR A 75 -0.57 -9.18 21.70
C TYR A 75 -0.07 -8.18 20.66
N VAL A 76 1.03 -8.55 19.99
CA VAL A 76 1.72 -7.73 18.98
C VAL A 76 1.93 -8.54 17.70
N GLY A 77 1.57 -7.94 16.56
CA GLY A 77 1.81 -8.46 15.21
C GLY A 77 2.44 -7.41 14.29
N SER A 78 2.54 -7.73 13.00
CA SER A 78 3.11 -6.86 11.96
C SER A 78 2.18 -6.73 10.76
N GLY A 79 2.29 -5.64 10.01
CA GLY A 79 1.62 -5.47 8.72
C GLY A 79 2.41 -4.58 7.76
N THR A 80 1.94 -4.47 6.53
CA THR A 80 2.53 -3.61 5.49
C THR A 80 1.47 -2.73 4.87
N ILE A 81 1.73 -1.43 4.82
CA ILE A 81 0.86 -0.44 4.16
C ILE A 81 0.95 -0.63 2.65
N LEU A 82 -0.17 -0.94 2.01
CA LEU A 82 -0.27 -1.17 0.56
C LEU A 82 -0.68 0.06 -0.24
N THR A 83 -1.18 1.11 0.43
CA THR A 83 -1.74 2.31 -0.21
C THR A 83 -1.46 3.57 0.63
N PRO A 84 -1.37 4.76 0.02
CA PRO A 84 -1.26 6.02 0.76
C PRO A 84 -2.49 6.32 1.62
N THR A 85 -3.63 5.67 1.35
CA THR A 85 -4.91 5.81 2.07
C THR A 85 -5.01 4.94 3.34
N GLY A 86 -3.96 4.21 3.71
CA GLY A 86 -3.92 3.44 4.96
C GLY A 86 -4.56 2.05 4.90
N LEU A 87 -4.67 1.46 3.72
CA LEU A 87 -4.91 0.02 3.56
C LEU A 87 -3.67 -0.77 3.96
N ILE A 88 -3.80 -1.75 4.86
CA ILE A 88 -2.71 -2.56 5.41
C ILE A 88 -3.00 -4.05 5.14
N LEU A 89 -1.97 -4.81 4.75
CA LEU A 89 -2.00 -6.27 4.71
C LEU A 89 -1.33 -6.85 5.96
N THR A 90 -1.95 -7.88 6.55
CA THR A 90 -1.43 -8.62 7.71
C THR A 90 -1.96 -10.06 7.71
N ASN A 91 -1.62 -10.84 8.73
CA ASN A 91 -2.10 -12.20 8.92
C ASN A 91 -3.52 -12.23 9.52
N ALA A 92 -4.30 -13.27 9.21
CA ALA A 92 -5.63 -13.44 9.79
C ALA A 92 -5.56 -13.62 11.32
N HIS A 93 -4.59 -14.39 11.81
CA HIS A 93 -4.35 -14.57 13.25
C HIS A 93 -3.86 -13.31 13.99
N VAL A 94 -3.56 -12.21 13.29
CA VAL A 94 -3.23 -10.90 13.90
C VAL A 94 -4.45 -9.97 13.92
N ALA A 95 -5.32 -10.09 12.92
CA ALA A 95 -6.47 -9.21 12.70
C ALA A 95 -7.79 -9.73 13.27
N SER A 96 -8.01 -11.04 13.20
CA SER A 96 -9.21 -11.74 13.69
C SER A 96 -8.90 -13.23 13.95
N PRO A 97 -8.26 -13.56 15.08
CA PRO A 97 -8.08 -14.94 15.57
C PRO A 97 -9.33 -15.83 15.49
N ALA A 98 -10.52 -15.27 15.71
CA ALA A 98 -11.80 -15.97 15.57
C ALA A 98 -12.02 -16.57 14.16
N SER A 99 -11.47 -15.95 13.11
CA SER A 99 -11.53 -16.47 11.74
C SER A 99 -10.79 -17.80 11.53
N GLN A 100 -9.93 -18.20 12.47
CA GLN A 100 -9.23 -19.49 12.52
C GLN A 100 -9.78 -20.43 13.63
N GLY A 101 -10.81 -20.00 14.35
CA GLY A 101 -11.41 -20.74 15.47
C GLY A 101 -10.87 -20.36 16.86
N ASP A 102 -9.95 -19.39 16.95
CA ASP A 102 -9.42 -18.88 18.21
C ASP A 102 -10.19 -17.63 18.67
N ALA A 103 -11.47 -17.82 19.00
CA ALA A 103 -12.36 -16.72 19.38
C ALA A 103 -12.09 -16.15 20.78
N GLU A 104 -11.24 -16.78 21.59
CA GLU A 104 -10.86 -16.31 22.93
C GLU A 104 -9.80 -15.19 22.86
N ASN A 105 -9.06 -15.11 21.75
CA ASN A 105 -8.03 -14.08 21.51
C ASN A 105 -8.49 -12.98 20.53
N GLU A 106 -9.78 -12.89 20.18
CA GLU A 106 -10.29 -11.83 19.31
C GLU A 106 -10.22 -10.45 20.01
N PRO A 107 -9.57 -9.43 19.42
CA PRO A 107 -9.38 -8.14 20.08
C PRO A 107 -10.60 -7.22 19.97
N ASP A 108 -10.86 -6.40 20.99
CA ASP A 108 -11.87 -5.34 20.95
C ASP A 108 -11.53 -4.22 19.94
N ALA A 109 -10.24 -3.97 19.70
CA ALA A 109 -9.76 -2.99 18.72
C ALA A 109 -8.35 -3.33 18.18
N LEU A 110 -8.05 -2.87 16.96
CA LEU A 110 -6.73 -3.00 16.34
C LEU A 110 -6.00 -1.65 16.33
N GLY A 111 -5.00 -1.53 17.20
CA GLY A 111 -4.08 -0.39 17.21
C GLY A 111 -2.98 -0.54 16.15
N VAL A 112 -2.57 0.59 15.55
CA VAL A 112 -1.50 0.62 14.53
C VAL A 112 -0.44 1.65 14.94
N SER A 113 0.80 1.16 15.04
CA SER A 113 2.00 1.94 15.36
C SER A 113 2.91 2.03 14.15
N ILE A 114 3.32 3.25 13.79
CA ILE A 114 4.12 3.55 12.58
C ILE A 114 5.60 3.75 12.91
N ILE A 115 6.49 3.49 11.95
CA ILE A 115 7.93 3.71 12.10
C ILE A 115 8.30 5.10 11.59
N VAL A 116 8.87 5.92 12.48
CA VAL A 116 9.33 7.29 12.17
C VAL A 116 10.84 7.33 11.88
N SER A 117 11.61 6.31 12.29
CA SER A 117 13.06 6.17 12.07
C SER A 117 13.48 4.72 12.29
N GLU A 118 14.48 4.21 11.55
CA GLU A 118 14.94 2.81 11.65
C GLU A 118 15.39 2.46 13.09
N ASP A 119 16.08 3.39 13.77
CA ASP A 119 16.60 3.21 15.14
C ASP A 119 15.61 3.52 16.28
N LYS A 120 14.30 3.65 16.00
CA LYS A 120 13.29 4.03 17.00
C LYS A 120 12.16 3.00 17.12
N PRO A 121 11.54 2.86 18.31
CA PRO A 121 10.34 2.05 18.45
C PRO A 121 9.18 2.63 17.62
N ALA A 122 8.26 1.76 17.21
CA ALA A 122 7.04 2.17 16.53
C ALA A 122 6.18 3.07 17.44
N VAL A 123 5.55 4.09 16.87
CA VAL A 123 4.75 5.09 17.60
C VAL A 123 3.25 4.83 17.39
N PRO A 124 2.48 4.48 18.44
CA PRO A 124 1.03 4.34 18.36
C PRO A 124 0.38 5.59 17.77
N SER A 125 -0.28 5.45 16.63
CA SER A 125 -0.74 6.59 15.82
C SER A 125 -2.18 6.46 15.35
N TYR A 126 -2.63 5.26 15.03
CA TYR A 126 -3.94 5.02 14.40
C TYR A 126 -4.68 3.83 15.02
N MET A 127 -5.99 3.79 14.79
CA MET A 127 -6.82 2.59 14.92
C MET A 127 -7.28 2.13 13.53
N ALA A 128 -7.40 0.83 13.35
CA ALA A 128 -7.83 0.21 12.09
C ALA A 128 -9.00 -0.77 12.29
N GLN A 129 -9.68 -1.10 11.21
CA GLN A 129 -10.77 -2.08 11.16
C GLN A 129 -10.50 -3.13 10.08
N VAL A 130 -10.99 -4.35 10.28
CA VAL A 130 -10.88 -5.45 9.31
C VAL A 130 -11.83 -5.19 8.13
N LEU A 131 -11.26 -4.97 6.94
CA LEU A 131 -12.00 -4.80 5.68
C LEU A 131 -12.24 -6.13 4.97
N ALA A 132 -11.31 -7.08 5.12
CA ALA A 132 -11.43 -8.44 4.60
C ALA A 132 -10.56 -9.41 5.42
N VAL A 133 -10.97 -10.67 5.51
CA VAL A 133 -10.18 -11.74 6.13
C VAL A 133 -10.46 -13.09 5.44
N ASP A 134 -9.44 -13.90 5.25
CA ASP A 134 -9.56 -15.34 4.98
C ASP A 134 -8.63 -16.10 5.93
N GLY A 135 -9.23 -16.73 6.95
CA GLY A 135 -8.51 -17.51 7.96
C GLY A 135 -7.81 -18.75 7.41
N PHE A 136 -8.24 -19.31 6.27
CA PHE A 136 -7.56 -20.45 5.64
C PHE A 136 -6.27 -20.02 4.94
N LEU A 137 -6.26 -18.84 4.32
CA LEU A 137 -5.04 -18.24 3.75
C LEU A 137 -4.10 -17.67 4.81
N ASP A 138 -4.59 -17.48 6.04
CA ASP A 138 -4.00 -16.65 7.09
C ASP A 138 -3.71 -15.22 6.62
N LEU A 139 -4.66 -14.60 5.92
CA LEU A 139 -4.52 -13.23 5.41
C LEU A 139 -5.71 -12.35 5.84
N ALA A 140 -5.40 -11.10 6.21
CA ALA A 140 -6.36 -10.05 6.48
C ALA A 140 -5.94 -8.71 5.89
N VAL A 141 -6.93 -7.91 5.53
CA VAL A 141 -6.79 -6.55 5.03
C VAL A 141 -7.44 -5.61 6.02
N LEU A 142 -6.66 -4.68 6.56
CA LEU A 142 -7.13 -3.63 7.47
C LEU A 142 -7.23 -2.30 6.73
N GLN A 143 -8.11 -1.42 7.21
CA GLN A 143 -8.18 -0.01 6.81
C GLN A 143 -8.03 0.87 8.05
N ILE A 144 -7.14 1.85 8.02
CA ILE A 144 -7.07 2.90 9.05
C ILE A 144 -8.35 3.74 9.02
N THR A 145 -8.95 3.99 10.19
CA THR A 145 -10.23 4.71 10.32
C THR A 145 -10.15 5.94 11.23
N SER A 146 -9.24 5.94 12.21
CA SER A 146 -9.08 7.03 13.17
C SER A 146 -7.65 7.10 13.71
N THR A 147 -7.29 8.21 14.36
CA THR A 147 -6.07 8.31 15.17
C THR A 147 -6.21 7.53 16.47
N VAL A 148 -5.10 7.25 17.15
CA VAL A 148 -5.09 6.65 18.51
C VAL A 148 -5.94 7.42 19.53
N ASN A 149 -6.11 8.74 19.35
CA ASN A 149 -6.98 9.61 20.17
C ASN A 149 -8.47 9.55 19.80
N GLY A 150 -8.89 8.63 18.93
CA GLY A 150 -10.30 8.47 18.49
C GLY A 150 -10.78 9.44 17.40
N THR A 151 -9.99 10.45 17.01
CA THR A 151 -10.35 11.36 15.91
C THR A 151 -10.45 10.61 14.58
N ALA A 152 -11.61 10.65 13.91
CA ALA A 152 -11.79 10.05 12.60
C ALA A 152 -10.81 10.64 11.57
N VAL A 153 -10.31 9.79 10.67
CA VAL A 153 -9.34 10.14 9.62
C VAL A 153 -10.00 10.02 8.25
N ASP A 154 -9.84 11.02 7.39
CA ASP A 154 -10.17 10.88 5.97
C ASP A 154 -9.02 10.14 5.25
N PRO A 155 -9.24 8.92 4.70
CA PRO A 155 -8.22 8.16 4.00
C PRO A 155 -7.57 8.94 2.85
N ASN A 156 -8.32 9.82 2.17
CA ASN A 156 -7.82 10.60 1.03
C ASN A 156 -6.79 11.67 1.45
N SER A 157 -6.75 12.03 2.73
CA SER A 157 -5.85 13.03 3.30
C SER A 157 -4.57 12.44 3.92
N LEU A 158 -4.52 11.12 4.10
CA LEU A 158 -3.59 10.48 5.04
C LEU A 158 -2.16 10.33 4.50
N ASN A 159 -2.01 10.10 3.19
CA ASN A 159 -0.76 10.07 2.43
C ASN A 159 0.43 9.33 3.10
N LEU A 160 0.20 8.08 3.51
CA LEU A 160 1.23 7.26 4.17
C LEU A 160 2.32 6.74 3.21
N PRO A 161 3.54 6.46 3.71
CA PRO A 161 4.49 5.60 2.99
C PRO A 161 3.87 4.21 2.77
N TYR A 162 4.02 3.69 1.56
CA TYR A 162 3.40 2.43 1.15
C TYR A 162 4.28 1.63 0.18
N VAL A 163 3.96 0.36 0.02
CA VAL A 163 4.65 -0.57 -0.90
C VAL A 163 3.60 -1.29 -1.76
N ALA A 164 3.76 -1.20 -3.08
CA ALA A 164 2.90 -1.90 -4.02
C ALA A 164 3.12 -3.42 -3.96
N MET A 165 2.06 -4.21 -4.16
CA MET A 165 2.18 -5.67 -4.25
C MET A 165 2.85 -6.07 -5.59
N GLY A 166 4.00 -6.73 -5.50
CA GLY A 166 4.65 -7.37 -6.66
C GLY A 166 3.96 -8.68 -7.09
N ASN A 167 4.29 -9.18 -8.28
CA ASN A 167 3.77 -10.45 -8.77
C ASN A 167 4.58 -11.65 -8.22
N SER A 168 3.91 -12.55 -7.49
CA SER A 168 4.50 -13.82 -7.00
C SER A 168 5.02 -14.69 -8.14
N ASP A 169 4.36 -14.64 -9.29
CA ASP A 169 4.58 -15.58 -10.39
C ASP A 169 5.83 -15.20 -11.21
N ASN A 170 6.42 -14.02 -10.92
CA ASN A 170 7.69 -13.56 -11.47
C ASN A 170 8.91 -14.00 -10.61
N ILE A 171 8.71 -14.59 -9.43
CA ILE A 171 9.79 -14.94 -8.49
C ILE A 171 10.41 -16.30 -8.85
N HIS A 172 11.73 -16.31 -9.03
CA HIS A 172 12.52 -17.47 -9.47
C HIS A 172 13.40 -18.05 -8.35
N VAL A 173 13.79 -19.32 -8.50
CA VAL A 173 14.72 -19.99 -7.58
C VAL A 173 16.12 -19.43 -7.76
N GLY A 174 16.53 -18.57 -6.84
CA GLY A 174 17.80 -17.85 -6.87
C GLY A 174 17.66 -16.39 -6.42
N ASP A 175 16.44 -15.84 -6.51
CA ASP A 175 16.13 -14.46 -6.14
C ASP A 175 16.36 -14.20 -4.64
N SER A 176 16.81 -12.98 -4.33
CA SER A 176 17.03 -12.53 -2.95
C SER A 176 15.73 -12.06 -2.30
N ILE A 177 15.26 -12.78 -1.29
CA ILE A 177 14.08 -12.40 -0.51
C ILE A 177 14.53 -11.63 0.74
N ASN A 178 13.83 -10.54 1.04
CA ASN A 178 14.11 -9.68 2.19
C ASN A 178 12.82 -9.54 3.03
N ILE A 179 12.91 -9.88 4.31
CA ILE A 179 11.75 -9.90 5.23
C ILE A 179 11.94 -8.79 6.26
N PHE A 180 10.87 -8.02 6.47
CA PHE A 180 10.77 -6.90 7.39
C PHE A 180 9.60 -7.13 8.35
N GLY A 181 9.76 -6.83 9.63
CA GLY A 181 8.68 -6.97 10.61
C GLY A 181 9.15 -6.86 12.06
N PHE A 182 8.19 -6.93 12.99
CA PHE A 182 8.42 -6.93 14.43
C PHE A 182 8.31 -8.36 14.99
N PRO A 183 9.35 -8.91 15.62
CA PRO A 183 9.28 -10.23 16.25
C PRO A 183 8.53 -10.15 17.58
N SER A 184 7.60 -11.07 17.82
CA SER A 184 6.85 -11.18 19.09
C SER A 184 7.75 -11.45 20.31
N ILE A 185 9.00 -11.86 20.09
CA ILE A 185 10.06 -11.98 21.10
C ILE A 185 11.34 -11.37 20.53
N GLY A 186 11.59 -10.09 20.80
CA GLY A 186 12.80 -9.40 20.32
C GLY A 186 12.88 -7.89 20.60
N GLY A 187 11.77 -7.24 20.97
CA GLY A 187 11.73 -5.83 21.39
C GLY A 187 11.00 -4.91 20.42
N ASN A 188 10.92 -3.63 20.76
CA ASN A 188 10.00 -2.67 20.13
C ASN A 188 10.46 -2.14 18.75
N THR A 189 11.55 -2.68 18.20
CA THR A 189 12.25 -2.17 17.00
C THR A 189 12.10 -3.15 15.84
N ILE A 190 12.05 -2.63 14.62
CA ILE A 190 11.93 -3.47 13.41
C ILE A 190 13.14 -4.39 13.22
N THR A 191 12.88 -5.64 12.84
CA THR A 191 13.89 -6.63 12.49
C THR A 191 13.93 -6.85 10.97
N PHE A 192 15.14 -6.92 10.42
CA PHE A 192 15.41 -7.18 9.01
C PHE A 192 16.10 -8.54 8.84
N THR A 193 15.56 -9.40 7.96
CA THR A 193 16.14 -10.71 7.64
C THR A 193 16.33 -10.84 6.11
N LYS A 194 17.60 -10.90 5.66
CA LYS A 194 17.96 -11.20 4.26
C LYS A 194 18.10 -12.71 4.07
N GLY A 195 17.40 -13.28 3.08
CA GLY A 195 17.41 -14.72 2.79
C GLY A 195 17.66 -15.02 1.31
N THR A 196 18.80 -15.63 0.98
CA THR A 196 19.23 -15.95 -0.40
C THR A 196 19.01 -17.43 -0.78
N ARG A 197 18.03 -18.12 -0.18
CA ARG A 197 17.83 -19.57 -0.38
C ARG A 197 16.37 -20.03 -0.36
N LEU A 198 15.63 -19.73 -1.44
CA LEU A 198 14.41 -20.48 -1.78
C LEU A 198 14.79 -21.90 -2.25
N ARG A 199 15.14 -22.80 -1.30
CA ARG A 199 15.42 -24.20 -1.63
C ARG A 199 14.10 -24.95 -1.82
N VAL A 200 13.63 -25.05 -3.07
CA VAL A 200 12.53 -25.97 -3.44
C VAL A 200 13.01 -27.42 -3.32
N LEU A 201 12.91 -27.96 -2.10
CA LEU A 201 13.03 -29.39 -1.85
C LEU A 201 11.79 -30.08 -2.43
N LEU A 202 11.95 -30.75 -3.58
CA LEU A 202 10.95 -31.67 -4.13
C LEU A 202 10.90 -32.98 -3.32
N GLY A 203 10.64 -32.86 -2.02
CA GLY A 203 10.19 -33.97 -1.18
C GLY A 203 8.79 -34.40 -1.58
N ARG A 204 8.52 -35.71 -1.58
CA ARG A 204 7.20 -36.22 -1.97
C ARG A 204 6.12 -35.75 -0.98
N PRO A 205 4.90 -35.42 -1.47
CA PRO A 205 4.03 -34.52 -0.73
C PRO A 205 3.19 -35.23 0.33
N ASN A 206 3.36 -34.82 1.60
CA ASN A 206 2.24 -34.86 2.53
C ASN A 206 1.37 -33.62 2.25
N ARG A 207 0.31 -33.78 1.47
CA ARG A 207 -0.52 -32.66 1.01
C ARG A 207 -1.36 -32.10 2.17
N ARG A 208 -0.95 -30.94 2.71
CA ARG A 208 -1.99 -29.95 3.05
C ARG A 208 -2.75 -29.63 1.74
N PRO A 209 -4.08 -29.49 1.76
CA PRO A 209 -4.81 -29.06 0.57
C PRO A 209 -4.22 -27.73 0.07
N ARG A 210 -4.11 -27.56 -1.25
CA ARG A 210 -3.76 -26.25 -1.81
C ARG A 210 -4.86 -25.26 -1.40
N PRO A 211 -4.52 -23.99 -1.13
CA PRO A 211 -5.54 -22.96 -1.00
C PRO A 211 -6.43 -22.94 -2.25
N ASP A 212 -7.72 -22.77 -2.00
CA ASP A 212 -8.73 -22.66 -3.03
C ASP A 212 -8.46 -21.41 -3.88
N GLN A 213 -8.38 -21.60 -5.20
CA GLN A 213 -8.06 -20.53 -6.14
C GLN A 213 -9.14 -19.44 -6.10
N ASP A 214 -10.40 -19.81 -5.89
CA ASP A 214 -11.52 -18.85 -5.85
C ASP A 214 -11.43 -17.94 -4.63
N ARG A 215 -10.85 -18.40 -3.51
CA ARG A 215 -10.57 -17.59 -2.31
C ARG A 215 -9.41 -16.62 -2.53
N CYS A 216 -8.30 -17.12 -3.07
CA CYS A 216 -7.16 -16.28 -3.44
C CYS A 216 -7.60 -15.14 -4.36
N ASP A 217 -8.42 -15.46 -5.37
CA ASP A 217 -8.92 -14.46 -6.30
C ASP A 217 -10.05 -13.60 -5.72
N HIS A 218 -10.79 -14.05 -4.69
CA HIS A 218 -11.71 -13.19 -3.92
C HIS A 218 -10.97 -12.12 -3.14
N LEU A 219 -9.93 -12.49 -2.39
CA LEU A 219 -9.11 -11.54 -1.64
C LEU A 219 -8.37 -10.57 -2.58
N ARG A 220 -7.83 -11.07 -3.70
CA ARG A 220 -7.26 -10.22 -4.77
C ARG A 220 -8.28 -9.24 -5.36
N ARG A 221 -9.56 -9.63 -5.52
CA ARG A 221 -10.66 -8.74 -5.97
C ARG A 221 -10.99 -7.68 -4.92
N GLN A 222 -10.94 -8.00 -3.62
CA GLN A 222 -11.13 -7.00 -2.54
C GLN A 222 -9.97 -6.00 -2.51
N LEU A 223 -8.72 -6.48 -2.56
CA LEU A 223 -7.53 -5.63 -2.61
C LEU A 223 -7.53 -4.69 -3.83
N ARG A 224 -7.79 -5.20 -5.04
CA ARG A 224 -7.89 -4.37 -6.26
C ARG A 224 -9.02 -3.32 -6.21
N ARG A 225 -10.09 -3.57 -5.46
CA ARG A 225 -11.15 -2.57 -5.24
C ARG A 225 -10.74 -1.49 -4.25
N ALA A 226 -9.93 -1.84 -3.25
CA ALA A 226 -9.49 -0.94 -2.20
C ALA A 226 -8.29 -0.07 -2.61
N CYS A 227 -7.39 -0.57 -3.47
CA CYS A 227 -6.21 0.18 -3.94
C CYS A 227 -6.50 1.20 -5.06
N GLY A 228 -7.68 1.17 -5.67
CA GLY A 228 -7.88 1.67 -7.03
C GLY A 228 -7.45 0.63 -8.08
N GLY A 229 -8.14 0.62 -9.22
CA GLY A 229 -7.99 -0.40 -10.28
C GLY A 229 -7.03 0.01 -11.38
#